data_AF-A0A9C9JRA4-F1
#
_entry.id   AF-A0A9C9JRA4-F1
#
_cell.length_a   1.000
_cell.length_b   1.000
_cell.length_c   1.000
_cell.angle_alpha   90.00
_cell.angle_beta   90.00
_cell.angle_gamma   90.00
#
_symmetry.space_group_name_H-M   'P 1'
#
loop_
_entity.id
_entity.type
_entity.pdbx_description
1 polymer ?
#
loop_
_entity_poly.entity_id
_entity_poly.type
_entity_poly.pdbx_seq_one_letter_code
_entity_poly.pdbx_strand_id
1 'polypeptide(L)'
;MAVESYERRMPVPNGNDIEKGNLNRCYPGDPDGLPMEKLAYEIEKLAKEYKITVFIDLHEAKYFHLNMPEESDWDKALGQTIIYYPNMASVELIIPMLDEINNDISNTDYLFSALEMPIPNSAAWWAGKYLDIAAFTLETTRTMELNQRINWHLRFIDIILRNLGMWSSAAVP
;
A
#
# COMPACT_ATOMS: atom_id res chain seq x y z
N MET A 1 21.25 9.78 -6.13
CA MET A 1 20.81 11.15 -5.76
C MET A 1 19.47 11.18 -5.02
N ALA A 2 18.29 10.86 -5.59
CA ALA A 2 17.03 10.79 -4.82
C ALA A 2 16.76 9.42 -4.16
N VAL A 3 17.22 8.34 -4.79
CA VAL A 3 17.04 6.95 -4.30
C VAL A 3 17.91 6.67 -3.06
N GLU A 4 19.00 7.41 -2.86
CA GLU A 4 19.93 7.23 -1.75
C GLU A 4 19.55 8.04 -0.50
N SER A 5 18.77 9.11 -0.66
CA SER A 5 18.37 9.99 0.46
C SER A 5 17.04 9.60 1.11
N TYR A 6 16.27 8.67 0.51
CA TYR A 6 14.91 8.31 0.94
C TYR A 6 13.99 9.53 1.11
N GLU A 7 14.21 10.61 0.35
CA GLU A 7 13.32 11.76 0.38
C GLU A 7 11.96 11.37 -0.20
N ARG A 8 10.95 11.33 0.66
CA ARG A 8 9.57 10.95 0.32
C ARG A 8 8.88 11.92 -0.63
N ARG A 9 9.50 13.07 -0.94
CA ARG A 9 8.89 14.17 -1.69
C ARG A 9 9.83 14.66 -2.77
N MET A 10 9.32 14.79 -3.98
CA MET A 10 9.98 15.62 -4.98
C MET A 10 9.89 17.10 -4.57
N PRO A 11 10.94 17.90 -4.80
CA PRO A 11 10.86 19.35 -4.60
C PRO A 11 9.73 19.97 -5.41
N VAL A 12 8.98 20.89 -4.80
CA VAL A 12 7.93 21.67 -5.45
C VAL A 12 8.32 23.15 -5.52
N PRO A 13 7.83 23.94 -6.51
CA PRO A 13 8.13 25.36 -6.57
C PRO A 13 7.59 26.11 -5.34
N ASN A 14 8.32 27.15 -4.91
CA ASN A 14 7.93 27.98 -3.77
C ASN A 14 6.48 28.50 -3.90
N GLY A 15 5.74 28.47 -2.79
CA GLY A 15 4.33 28.87 -2.74
C GLY A 15 3.34 27.76 -3.08
N ASN A 16 3.80 26.57 -3.47
CA ASN A 16 2.96 25.39 -3.61
C ASN A 16 2.96 24.56 -2.32
N ASP A 17 1.91 23.77 -2.13
CA ASP A 17 1.83 22.78 -1.06
C ASP A 17 2.92 21.71 -1.24
N ILE A 18 3.75 21.52 -0.22
CA ILE A 18 4.85 20.56 -0.22
C ILE A 18 4.37 19.11 -0.40
N GLU A 19 3.13 18.81 -0.01
CA GLU A 19 2.56 17.47 -0.19
C GLU A 19 2.32 17.15 -1.67
N LYS A 20 2.30 18.13 -2.58
CA LYS A 20 2.28 17.89 -4.03
C LYS A 20 3.59 17.30 -4.57
N GLY A 21 4.62 17.24 -3.74
CA GLY A 21 5.83 16.46 -3.99
C GLY A 21 5.69 14.96 -3.67
N ASN A 22 4.61 14.56 -2.99
CA ASN A 22 4.35 13.18 -2.59
C ASN A 22 3.28 12.57 -3.52
N LEU A 23 3.67 11.61 -4.37
CA LEU A 23 2.73 10.92 -5.27
C LEU A 23 1.50 10.39 -4.53
N ASN A 24 1.68 9.82 -3.34
CA ASN A 24 0.60 9.23 -2.56
C ASN A 24 -0.25 10.27 -1.79
N ARG A 25 -0.19 11.54 -2.21
CA ARG A 25 -1.08 12.64 -1.80
C ARG A 25 -1.69 13.37 -2.99
N CYS A 26 -1.45 12.89 -4.20
CA CYS A 26 -1.82 13.57 -5.43
C CYS A 26 -3.02 12.95 -6.15
N TYR A 27 -3.60 11.84 -5.69
CA TYR A 27 -4.75 11.21 -6.37
C TYR A 27 -6.04 12.03 -6.19
N PRO A 28 -6.95 12.10 -7.19
CA PRO A 28 -6.96 11.39 -8.49
C PRO A 28 -5.90 11.82 -9.52
N GLY A 29 -5.19 12.92 -9.28
CA GLY A 29 -4.19 13.49 -10.19
C GLY A 29 -4.69 14.74 -10.89
N ASP A 30 -3.75 15.44 -11.53
CA ASP A 30 -4.01 16.63 -12.35
C ASP A 30 -3.10 16.58 -13.60
N PRO A 31 -3.64 16.44 -14.82
CA PRO A 31 -2.85 16.38 -16.05
C PRO A 31 -2.08 17.68 -16.35
N ASP A 32 -2.51 18.81 -15.78
CA ASP A 32 -1.87 20.11 -15.95
C ASP A 32 -1.02 20.51 -14.72
N GLY A 33 -1.12 19.75 -13.63
CA GLY A 33 -0.49 20.02 -12.34
C GLY A 33 1.03 19.77 -12.25
N LEU A 34 1.53 19.63 -11.03
CA LEU A 34 2.93 19.33 -10.75
C LEU A 34 3.30 17.89 -11.15
N PRO A 35 4.60 17.53 -11.27
CA PRO A 35 5.02 16.23 -11.80
C PRO A 35 4.36 15.01 -11.13
N MET A 36 4.18 15.03 -9.80
CA MET A 36 3.52 13.92 -9.09
C MET A 36 2.01 13.88 -9.32
N GLU A 37 1.36 15.02 -9.54
CA GLU A 37 -0.05 15.09 -9.89
C GLU A 37 -0.31 14.53 -11.29
N LYS A 38 0.58 14.84 -12.23
CA LYS A 38 0.58 14.28 -13.59
C LYS A 38 0.79 12.77 -13.58
N LEU A 39 1.72 12.29 -12.75
CA LEU A 39 1.96 10.85 -12.60
C LEU A 39 0.75 10.14 -11.96
N ALA A 40 0.15 10.70 -10.92
CA ALA A 40 -1.08 10.16 -10.33
C ALA A 40 -2.21 10.08 -11.37
N TYR A 41 -2.35 11.11 -12.21
CA TYR A 41 -3.35 11.14 -13.29
C TYR A 41 -3.14 10.01 -14.31
N GLU A 42 -1.91 9.76 -14.75
CA GLU A 42 -1.64 8.66 -15.70
C GLU A 42 -1.88 7.28 -15.08
N ILE A 43 -1.60 7.09 -13.78
CA ILE A 43 -1.94 5.85 -13.06
C ILE A 43 -3.47 5.67 -13.00
N GLU A 44 -4.21 6.73 -12.64
CA GLU A 44 -5.67 6.72 -12.63
C GLU A 44 -6.23 6.36 -14.01
N LYS A 45 -5.73 7.00 -15.06
CA LYS A 45 -6.15 6.79 -16.43
C LYS A 45 -5.93 5.33 -16.86
N LEU A 46 -4.76 4.77 -16.55
CA LEU A 46 -4.45 3.37 -16.82
C LEU A 46 -5.41 2.43 -16.09
N ALA A 47 -5.63 2.65 -14.79
CA ALA A 47 -6.54 1.85 -13.98
C ALA A 47 -7.98 1.87 -14.53
N LYS A 48 -8.47 3.04 -14.97
CA LYS A 48 -9.79 3.20 -15.61
C LYS A 48 -9.86 2.53 -16.98
N GLU A 49 -8.81 2.68 -17.79
CA GLU A 49 -8.72 2.08 -19.13
C GLU A 49 -8.79 0.54 -19.07
N TYR A 50 -8.02 -0.06 -18.16
CA TYR A 50 -7.99 -1.52 -17.97
C TYR A 50 -9.13 -2.06 -17.10
N LYS A 51 -9.98 -1.17 -16.54
CA LYS A 51 -11.12 -1.53 -15.69
C LYS A 51 -10.73 -2.50 -14.57
N ILE A 52 -9.68 -2.14 -13.84
CA ILE A 52 -9.18 -2.97 -12.74
C ILE A 52 -10.28 -3.22 -11.69
N THR A 53 -10.24 -4.38 -11.06
CA THR A 53 -11.18 -4.76 -9.99
C THR A 53 -10.51 -4.84 -8.61
N VAL A 54 -9.18 -4.71 -8.57
CA VAL A 54 -8.38 -4.70 -7.35
C VAL A 54 -7.21 -3.73 -7.54
N PHE A 55 -6.93 -2.90 -6.53
CA PHE A 55 -5.76 -2.01 -6.48
C PHE A 55 -4.90 -2.35 -5.25
N ILE A 56 -3.61 -2.56 -5.45
CA ILE A 56 -2.66 -2.91 -4.38
C ILE A 56 -1.48 -1.95 -4.47
N ASP A 57 -1.25 -1.21 -3.40
CA ASP A 57 -0.18 -0.24 -3.24
C ASP A 57 0.87 -0.78 -2.26
N LEU A 58 2.08 -1.10 -2.73
CA LEU A 58 3.12 -1.73 -1.90
C LEU A 58 4.06 -0.66 -1.32
N HIS A 59 4.17 -0.61 0.01
CA HIS A 59 4.96 0.36 0.76
C HIS A 59 5.87 -0.30 1.81
N GLU A 60 6.84 0.47 2.27
CA GLU A 60 7.68 0.11 3.40
C GLU A 60 7.68 1.21 4.47
N ALA A 61 7.26 0.88 5.68
CA ALA A 61 7.28 1.75 6.83
C ALA A 61 8.66 1.74 7.53
N LYS A 62 8.91 2.70 8.42
CA LYS A 62 10.19 2.73 9.16
C LYS A 62 10.24 1.66 10.24
N TYR A 63 9.15 1.47 10.98
CA TYR A 63 9.09 0.59 12.15
C TYR A 63 7.86 -0.32 12.10
N PHE A 64 7.89 -1.37 12.92
CA PHE A 64 6.74 -2.25 13.14
C PHE A 64 5.58 -1.48 13.78
N HIS A 65 4.35 -1.83 13.40
CA HIS A 65 3.13 -1.26 13.97
C HIS A 65 2.86 -1.79 15.39
N LEU A 66 2.96 -3.11 15.57
CA LEU A 66 2.64 -3.76 16.85
C LEU A 66 3.79 -3.74 17.87
N ASN A 67 5.02 -3.45 17.44
CA ASN A 67 6.20 -3.40 18.30
C ASN A 67 7.00 -2.11 18.04
N MET A 68 6.38 -0.98 18.39
CA MET A 68 6.95 0.34 18.15
C MET A 68 7.82 0.79 19.34
N PRO A 69 8.96 1.47 19.09
CA PRO A 69 9.86 1.92 20.17
C PRO A 69 9.29 3.07 21.04
N GLU A 70 8.62 4.09 20.47
CA GLU A 70 8.17 5.29 21.19
C GLU A 70 6.96 5.99 20.53
N GLU A 71 6.04 6.59 21.32
CA GLU A 71 4.83 7.31 20.84
C GLU A 71 5.09 8.38 19.76
N SER A 72 6.26 9.03 19.82
CA SER A 72 6.67 10.08 18.87
C SER A 72 6.85 9.58 17.43
N ASP A 73 6.85 8.26 17.22
CA ASP A 73 7.02 7.61 15.94
C ASP A 73 5.74 6.94 15.40
N TRP A 74 4.55 7.20 15.98
CA TRP A 74 3.28 6.63 15.50
C TRP A 74 3.03 6.86 14.01
N ASP A 75 3.41 8.03 13.49
CA ASP A 75 3.26 8.37 12.06
C ASP A 75 4.23 7.60 11.13
N LYS A 76 5.19 6.86 11.71
CA LYS A 76 6.23 6.08 11.02
C LYS A 76 6.11 4.58 11.26
N ALA A 77 5.20 4.15 12.13
CA ALA A 77 5.01 2.78 12.61
C ALA A 77 3.79 2.13 11.96
N LEU A 78 3.85 1.94 10.63
CA LEU A 78 2.85 1.22 9.84
C LEU A 78 3.34 -0.16 9.38
N GLY A 79 4.57 -0.55 9.74
CA GLY A 79 5.14 -1.78 9.22
C GLY A 79 4.42 -3.02 9.73
N GLN A 80 4.24 -3.99 8.86
CA GLN A 80 3.37 -5.14 9.07
C GLN A 80 1.89 -4.73 9.22
N THR A 81 1.40 -3.89 8.32
CA THR A 81 -0.03 -3.56 8.24
C THR A 81 -0.60 -3.78 6.84
N ILE A 82 -1.89 -4.11 6.81
CA ILE A 82 -2.74 -4.09 5.63
C ILE A 82 -3.74 -2.96 5.83
N ILE A 83 -3.55 -1.84 5.14
CA ILE A 83 -4.45 -0.69 5.21
C ILE A 83 -5.47 -0.82 4.09
N TYR A 84 -6.76 -0.81 4.40
CA TYR A 84 -7.80 -1.08 3.40
C TYR A 84 -8.89 -0.01 3.40
N TYR A 85 -9.44 0.29 2.22
CA TYR A 85 -10.63 1.14 2.14
C TYR A 85 -11.88 0.31 2.50
N PRO A 86 -12.73 0.73 3.44
CA PRO A 86 -13.79 -0.10 4.00
C PRO A 86 -15.04 -0.16 3.10
N ASN A 87 -14.88 -0.67 1.88
CA ASN A 87 -15.98 -1.08 1.01
C ASN A 87 -16.14 -2.60 1.03
N MET A 88 -17.27 -3.10 0.48
CA MET A 88 -17.61 -4.52 0.53
C MET A 88 -16.52 -5.40 -0.10
N ALA A 89 -16.00 -4.99 -1.27
CA ALA A 89 -14.96 -5.73 -1.97
C ALA A 89 -13.66 -5.88 -1.17
N SER A 90 -13.26 -4.86 -0.39
CA SER A 90 -12.07 -4.95 0.45
C SER A 90 -12.32 -5.77 1.72
N VAL A 91 -13.50 -5.61 2.33
CA VAL A 91 -13.89 -6.34 3.55
C VAL A 91 -13.99 -7.84 3.30
N GLU A 92 -14.44 -8.26 2.12
CA GLU A 92 -14.50 -9.68 1.75
C GLU A 92 -13.12 -10.35 1.69
N LEU A 93 -12.06 -9.58 1.44
CA LEU A 93 -10.70 -10.10 1.28
C LEU A 93 -9.83 -9.91 2.54
N ILE A 94 -10.10 -8.91 3.39
CA ILE A 94 -9.17 -8.55 4.47
C ILE A 94 -9.00 -9.66 5.52
N ILE A 95 -10.08 -10.33 5.92
CA ILE A 95 -10.05 -11.41 6.91
C ILE A 95 -9.25 -12.61 6.39
N PRO A 96 -9.58 -13.22 5.23
CA PRO A 96 -8.79 -14.35 4.73
C PRO A 96 -7.33 -13.98 4.46
N MET A 97 -7.05 -12.74 4.05
CA MET A 97 -5.67 -12.25 3.89
C MET A 97 -4.91 -12.23 5.21
N LEU A 98 -5.49 -11.65 6.27
CA LEU A 98 -4.86 -11.59 7.59
C LEU A 98 -4.65 -12.97 8.18
N ASP A 99 -5.67 -13.83 8.12
CA ASP A 99 -5.59 -15.18 8.65
C ASP A 99 -4.48 -15.97 7.95
N GLU A 100 -4.45 -15.94 6.61
CA GLU A 100 -3.47 -16.71 5.87
C GLU A 100 -2.04 -16.20 6.08
N ILE A 101 -1.81 -14.89 6.02
CA ILE A 101 -0.44 -14.39 6.15
C ILE A 101 0.12 -14.58 7.56
N ASN A 102 -0.74 -14.45 8.58
CA ASN A 102 -0.32 -14.61 9.97
C ASN A 102 -0.10 -16.06 10.37
N ASN A 103 -0.71 -17.03 9.68
CA ASN A 103 -0.44 -18.46 9.91
C ASN A 103 1.04 -18.84 9.69
N ASP A 104 1.75 -18.10 8.85
CA ASP A 104 3.16 -18.33 8.53
C ASP A 104 4.12 -17.65 9.54
N ILE A 105 3.59 -16.92 10.53
CA ILE A 105 4.37 -16.06 11.43
C ILE A 105 4.36 -16.63 12.85
N SER A 106 5.52 -17.08 13.32
CA SER A 106 5.69 -17.58 14.69
C SER A 106 5.99 -16.49 15.72
N ASN A 107 6.64 -15.39 15.30
CA ASN A 107 6.93 -14.27 16.17
C ASN A 107 5.77 -13.28 16.18
N THR A 108 5.08 -13.15 17.33
CA THR A 108 3.91 -12.29 17.47
C THR A 108 4.20 -10.82 17.18
N ASP A 109 5.43 -10.37 17.36
CA ASP A 109 5.84 -8.98 17.07
C ASP A 109 5.82 -8.66 15.56
N TYR A 110 5.82 -9.69 14.71
CA TYR A 110 5.87 -9.56 13.24
C TYR A 110 4.52 -9.78 12.59
N LEU A 111 3.48 -10.06 13.37
CA LEU A 111 2.14 -10.27 12.87
C LEU A 111 1.65 -9.04 12.11
N PHE A 112 0.97 -9.31 11.01
CA PHE A 112 0.23 -8.29 10.28
C PHE A 112 -1.06 -7.95 11.02
N SER A 113 -1.41 -6.67 10.99
CA SER A 113 -2.69 -6.15 11.48
C SER A 113 -3.40 -5.37 10.36
N ALA A 114 -4.72 -5.24 10.45
CA ALA A 114 -5.49 -4.42 9.52
C ALA A 114 -5.74 -3.03 10.10
N LEU A 115 -5.62 -2.02 9.23
CA LEU A 115 -6.04 -0.65 9.52
C LEU A 115 -7.07 -0.22 8.47
N GLU A 116 -8.13 0.45 8.92
CA GLU A 116 -9.15 0.95 8.01
C GLU A 116 -8.79 2.34 7.49
N MET A 117 -9.37 2.70 6.35
CA MET A 117 -9.35 4.05 5.78
C MET A 117 -7.94 4.55 5.44
N PRO A 118 -7.43 4.25 4.22
CA PRO A 118 -6.20 4.83 3.75
C PRO A 118 -6.32 6.36 3.70
N ILE A 119 -5.19 7.06 3.83
CA ILE A 119 -5.15 8.52 3.92
C ILE A 119 -5.79 9.14 2.67
N PRO A 120 -6.65 10.17 2.80
CA PRO A 120 -7.21 10.87 1.65
C PRO A 120 -6.17 11.29 0.62
N ASN A 121 -6.52 11.19 -0.66
CA ASN A 121 -5.65 11.44 -1.82
C ASN A 121 -4.47 10.47 -1.98
N SER A 122 -4.45 9.35 -1.25
CA SER A 122 -3.60 8.19 -1.56
C SER A 122 -4.20 7.32 -2.66
N ALA A 123 -3.39 6.47 -3.27
CA ALA A 123 -3.76 5.58 -4.35
C ALA A 123 -4.88 4.61 -3.94
N ALA A 124 -4.68 3.89 -2.82
CA ALA A 124 -5.67 2.96 -2.29
C ALA A 124 -6.95 3.67 -1.85
N TRP A 125 -6.84 4.86 -1.23
CA TRP A 125 -8.02 5.67 -0.91
C TRP A 125 -8.80 6.04 -2.16
N TRP A 126 -8.12 6.52 -3.21
CA TRP A 126 -8.76 6.90 -4.47
C TRP A 126 -9.44 5.71 -5.14
N ALA A 127 -8.75 4.57 -5.25
CA ALA A 127 -9.30 3.37 -5.87
C ALA A 127 -10.56 2.89 -5.14
N GLY A 128 -10.50 2.76 -3.81
CA GLY A 128 -11.66 2.35 -3.02
C GLY A 128 -12.79 3.39 -3.04
N LYS A 129 -12.47 4.69 -2.98
CA LYS A 129 -13.47 5.77 -2.92
C LYS A 129 -14.19 6.00 -4.25
N TYR A 130 -13.47 5.99 -5.37
CA TYR A 130 -13.99 6.45 -6.67
C TYR A 130 -14.24 5.33 -7.66
N LEU A 131 -13.53 4.20 -7.56
CA LEU A 131 -13.80 3.02 -8.39
C LEU A 131 -14.67 1.99 -7.66
N ASP A 132 -14.80 2.10 -6.34
CA ASP A 132 -15.52 1.16 -5.47
C ASP A 132 -15.05 -0.30 -5.64
N ILE A 133 -13.74 -0.47 -5.75
CA ILE A 133 -13.05 -1.76 -5.91
C ILE A 133 -12.29 -2.15 -4.65
N ALA A 134 -11.82 -3.40 -4.57
CA ALA A 134 -10.96 -3.82 -3.47
C ALA A 134 -9.64 -3.02 -3.52
N ALA A 135 -9.27 -2.33 -2.45
CA ALA A 135 -8.14 -1.39 -2.46
C ALA A 135 -7.34 -1.43 -1.17
N PHE A 136 -6.04 -1.69 -1.29
CA PHE A 136 -5.15 -1.93 -0.17
C PHE A 136 -3.83 -1.16 -0.31
N THR A 137 -3.31 -0.68 0.82
CA THR A 137 -1.89 -0.37 0.99
C THR A 137 -1.27 -1.45 1.88
N LEU A 138 -0.21 -2.07 1.41
CA LEU A 138 0.52 -3.11 2.15
C LEU A 138 1.85 -2.54 2.62
N GLU A 139 2.06 -2.57 3.93
CA GLU A 139 3.26 -2.01 4.56
C GLU A 139 4.10 -3.13 5.16
N THR A 140 5.30 -3.34 4.63
CA THR A 140 6.35 -4.09 5.36
C THR A 140 7.21 -3.11 6.16
N THR A 141 8.08 -3.59 7.06
CA THR A 141 8.95 -2.69 7.82
C THR A 141 10.40 -2.72 7.36
N ARG A 142 11.03 -1.55 7.25
CA ARG A 142 12.44 -1.40 6.85
C ARG A 142 13.45 -1.89 7.89
N THR A 143 13.01 -2.22 9.11
CA THR A 143 13.87 -2.88 10.11
C THR A 143 14.13 -4.34 9.78
N MET A 144 13.32 -4.97 8.92
CA MET A 144 13.55 -6.33 8.42
C MET A 144 14.53 -6.33 7.25
N GLU A 145 15.20 -7.46 7.04
CA GLU A 145 16.09 -7.65 5.89
C GLU A 145 15.33 -7.51 4.57
N LEU A 146 15.96 -6.94 3.54
CA LEU A 146 15.31 -6.65 2.24
C LEU A 146 14.60 -7.87 1.66
N ASN A 147 15.24 -9.05 1.69
CA ASN A 147 14.65 -10.29 1.18
C ASN A 147 13.39 -10.70 1.94
N GLN A 148 13.32 -10.45 3.25
CA GLN A 148 12.12 -10.76 4.03
C GLN A 148 10.96 -9.83 3.63
N ARG A 149 11.23 -8.55 3.42
CA ARG A 149 10.23 -7.57 2.97
C ARG A 149 9.67 -7.92 1.59
N ILE A 150 10.56 -8.24 0.65
CA ILE A 150 10.18 -8.72 -0.68
C ILE A 150 9.32 -9.98 -0.57
N ASN A 151 9.73 -10.96 0.23
CA ASN A 151 8.98 -12.21 0.40
C ASN A 151 7.58 -11.97 0.97
N TRP A 152 7.43 -11.04 1.92
CA TRP A 152 6.11 -10.69 2.44
C TRP A 152 5.22 -10.03 1.39
N HIS A 153 5.75 -9.09 0.61
CA HIS A 153 4.99 -8.51 -0.49
C HIS A 153 4.57 -9.57 -1.51
N LEU A 154 5.46 -10.47 -1.92
CA LEU A 154 5.13 -11.55 -2.84
C LEU A 154 4.08 -12.52 -2.26
N ARG A 155 4.18 -12.85 -0.97
CA ARG A 155 3.21 -13.70 -0.28
C ARG A 155 1.83 -13.07 -0.28
N PHE A 156 1.71 -11.77 -0.02
CA PHE A 156 0.44 -11.06 -0.11
C PHE A 156 -0.18 -11.12 -1.50
N ILE A 157 0.63 -10.86 -2.54
CA ILE A 157 0.14 -10.92 -3.91
C ILE A 157 -0.35 -12.32 -4.24
N ASP A 158 0.37 -13.38 -3.84
CA ASP A 158 -0.08 -14.77 -4.01
C ASP A 158 -1.41 -15.05 -3.31
N ILE A 159 -1.55 -14.62 -2.05
CA ILE A 159 -2.80 -14.79 -1.28
C ILE A 159 -3.97 -14.09 -1.99
N ILE A 160 -3.78 -12.84 -2.41
CA ILE A 160 -4.84 -12.08 -3.09
C ILE A 160 -5.21 -12.74 -4.42
N LEU A 161 -4.24 -13.08 -5.26
CA LEU A 161 -4.50 -13.70 -6.56
C LEU A 161 -5.21 -15.06 -6.42
N ARG A 162 -4.87 -15.86 -5.39
CA ARG A 162 -5.59 -17.11 -5.09
C ARG A 162 -7.01 -16.87 -4.62
N ASN A 163 -7.24 -15.91 -3.72
CA ASN A 163 -8.59 -15.57 -3.25
C ASN A 163 -9.48 -15.03 -4.39
N LEU A 164 -8.89 -14.38 -5.39
CA LEU A 164 -9.58 -13.94 -6.60
C LEU A 164 -9.76 -15.04 -7.65
N GLY A 165 -9.23 -16.25 -7.43
CA GLY A 165 -9.21 -17.33 -8.42
C GLY A 165 -8.39 -17.02 -9.67
N MET A 166 -7.52 -16.00 -9.63
CA MET A 166 -6.63 -15.57 -10.72
C MET A 166 -5.33 -16.36 -10.76
N TRP A 167 -5.02 -17.05 -9.67
CA TRP A 167 -3.86 -17.90 -9.54
C TRP A 167 -4.27 -19.20 -8.86
N SER A 168 -3.92 -20.32 -9.45
CA SER A 168 -3.88 -21.61 -8.77
C SER A 168 -2.45 -22.07 -8.87
N SER A 169 -1.82 -22.42 -7.75
CA SER A 169 -0.54 -23.12 -7.82
C SER A 169 -0.75 -24.43 -8.57
N ALA A 170 -0.33 -24.48 -9.84
CA ALA A 170 0.27 -25.71 -10.30
C ALA A 170 1.44 -25.94 -9.34
N ALA A 171 1.47 -27.09 -8.67
CA ALA A 171 2.69 -27.55 -8.01
C ALA A 171 3.82 -27.34 -9.01
N VAL A 172 4.84 -26.57 -8.62
CA VAL A 172 6.07 -26.49 -9.40
C VAL A 172 6.55 -27.94 -9.57
N PRO A 173 6.69 -28.47 -10.80
CA PRO A 173 7.14 -29.84 -11.02
C PRO A 173 8.55 -30.07 -10.46
#